data_AF-A0A7Z9XZT0-F1
#
_entry.id   AF-A0A7Z9XZT0-F1
#
_cell.length_a   1.000
_cell.length_b   1.000
_cell.length_c   1.000
_cell.angle_alpha   90.00
_cell.angle_beta   90.00
_cell.angle_gamma   90.00
#
_symmetry.space_group_name_H-M   'P 1'
#
loop_
_entity.id
_entity.type
_entity.pdbx_description
1 polymer ?
#
loop_
_entity_poly.entity_id
_entity_poly.type
_entity_poly.pdbx_seq_one_letter_code
_entity_poly.pdbx_strand_id
1 'polypeptide(L)'
;MRGKAAFAMLGGVKPITQHIHGKLFREGGDGRTTLLLLNPDPTEKTAVSLYLRYAFVLLGPEEYIFPAFILDDWGHELRSLDIYEWVRKNADHFPRAEIFGYEADGRETQCFVRGLELVVKLPCYVYQNATDKVTEGVRVDEIWLPDAAVSESTPTKPPPELKRPLRSARVSWLRVPSD
;
A
#
# COMPACT_ATOMS: atom_id res chain seq x y z
N MET A 1 10.06 -22.98 -9.38
CA MET A 1 11.40 -22.40 -9.11
C MET A 1 11.86 -21.50 -10.28
N ARG A 2 11.07 -20.46 -10.64
CA ARG A 2 11.30 -19.63 -11.86
C ARG A 2 11.40 -18.11 -11.63
N GLY A 3 11.47 -17.61 -10.39
CA GLY A 3 11.49 -16.16 -10.11
C GLY A 3 12.87 -15.48 -10.05
N LYS A 4 13.94 -16.20 -9.71
CA LYS A 4 15.27 -15.58 -9.42
C LYS A 4 15.95 -14.92 -10.62
N ALA A 5 15.70 -15.41 -11.85
CA ALA A 5 16.37 -14.87 -13.04
C ALA A 5 15.84 -13.50 -13.47
N ALA A 6 14.55 -13.21 -13.23
CA ALA A 6 13.94 -11.93 -13.58
C ALA A 6 14.42 -10.79 -12.64
N PHE A 7 14.53 -11.07 -11.34
CA PHE A 7 15.03 -10.09 -10.36
C PHE A 7 16.51 -9.72 -10.55
N ALA A 8 17.35 -10.69 -10.92
CA ALA A 8 18.78 -10.46 -11.12
C ALA A 8 19.12 -9.56 -12.33
N MET A 9 18.25 -9.52 -13.34
CA MET A 9 18.45 -8.72 -14.57
C MET A 9 18.04 -7.25 -14.41
N LEU A 10 17.28 -6.89 -13.37
CA LEU A 10 16.53 -5.62 -13.31
C LEU A 10 17.06 -4.59 -12.30
N GLY A 11 18.23 -4.83 -11.68
CA GLY A 11 18.92 -3.83 -10.85
C GLY A 11 18.07 -3.29 -9.69
N GLY A 12 18.05 -3.98 -8.56
CA GLY A 12 17.51 -3.43 -7.31
C GLY A 12 16.04 -3.02 -7.38
N VAL A 13 15.17 -3.98 -7.67
CA VAL A 13 13.71 -3.79 -7.66
C VAL A 13 13.28 -3.37 -6.24
N LYS A 14 12.37 -2.39 -6.11
CA LYS A 14 11.86 -1.93 -4.81
C LYS A 14 10.33 -1.93 -4.81
N PRO A 15 9.69 -2.25 -3.68
CA PRO A 15 8.23 -2.11 -3.58
C PRO A 15 7.79 -0.68 -3.90
N ILE A 16 6.67 -0.56 -4.59
CA ILE A 16 6.04 0.72 -4.88
C ILE A 16 5.64 1.38 -3.56
N THR A 17 6.07 2.63 -3.42
CA THR A 17 6.00 3.38 -2.16
C THR A 17 5.35 4.74 -2.42
N GLN A 18 4.36 5.11 -1.60
CA GLN A 18 3.74 6.43 -1.60
C GLN A 18 4.35 7.26 -0.46
N HIS A 19 4.76 8.50 -0.74
CA HIS A 19 5.18 9.46 0.28
C HIS A 19 3.97 10.21 0.81
N ILE A 20 3.86 10.36 2.12
CA ILE A 20 2.81 11.14 2.81
C ILE A 20 3.42 11.94 3.96
N HIS A 21 2.71 12.97 4.45
CA HIS A 21 2.98 13.56 5.75
C HIS A 21 1.95 13.06 6.78
N GLY A 22 2.43 12.68 7.95
CA GLY A 22 1.57 12.16 9.00
C GLY A 22 2.31 11.90 10.30
N LYS A 23 1.58 11.38 11.28
CA LYS A 23 2.11 10.91 12.56
C LYS A 23 1.57 9.51 12.84
N LEU A 24 2.44 8.64 13.36
CA LEU A 24 2.09 7.29 13.73
C LEU A 24 1.85 7.22 15.23
N PHE A 25 0.67 6.74 15.62
CA PHE A 25 0.33 6.42 17.00
C PHE A 25 0.21 4.91 17.15
N ARG A 26 0.76 4.39 18.24
CA ARG A 26 0.47 3.03 18.72
C ARG A 26 -0.28 3.22 20.02
N GLU A 27 -1.58 2.96 20.01
CA GLU A 27 -2.35 3.08 21.24
C GLU A 27 -1.96 1.97 22.23
N GLY A 28 -1.77 2.36 23.49
CA GLY A 28 -1.49 1.41 24.56
C GLY A 28 -2.79 0.76 25.02
N GLY A 29 -3.00 -0.51 24.69
CA GLY A 29 -4.06 -1.35 25.26
C GLY A 29 -4.72 -2.32 24.29
N ASP A 30 -4.98 -1.89 23.05
CA ASP A 30 -5.66 -2.70 22.03
C ASP A 30 -4.73 -3.17 20.89
N GLY A 31 -3.51 -2.63 20.83
CA GLY A 31 -2.49 -2.98 19.85
C GLY A 31 -2.71 -2.44 18.45
N ARG A 32 -3.70 -1.54 18.25
CA ARG A 32 -3.96 -0.95 16.94
C ARG A 32 -2.91 0.08 16.56
N THR A 33 -2.56 0.09 15.29
CA THR A 33 -1.68 1.11 14.72
C THR A 33 -2.49 2.14 13.94
N THR A 34 -2.32 3.40 14.31
CA THR A 34 -3.12 4.51 13.82
C THR A 34 -2.25 5.55 13.13
N LEU A 35 -2.63 5.93 11.91
CA LEU A 35 -1.98 6.99 11.15
C LEU A 35 -2.84 8.26 11.16
N LEU A 36 -2.33 9.34 11.74
CA LEU A 36 -2.87 10.68 11.50
C LEU A 36 -2.35 11.19 10.16
N LEU A 37 -3.24 11.35 9.19
CA LEU A 37 -2.92 11.78 7.84
C LEU A 37 -3.00 13.32 7.75
N LEU A 38 -1.85 13.96 7.54
CA LEU A 38 -1.76 15.43 7.44
C LEU A 38 -1.73 15.89 5.98
N ASN A 39 -0.99 15.19 5.12
CA ASN A 39 -0.95 15.45 3.69
C ASN A 39 -0.77 14.11 2.92
N PRO A 40 -1.69 13.71 2.04
CA PRO A 40 -1.61 12.46 1.28
C PRO A 40 -0.66 12.50 0.07
N ASP A 41 -0.19 13.67 -0.36
CA ASP A 41 0.64 13.85 -1.56
C ASP A 41 1.59 15.06 -1.40
N PRO A 42 2.49 15.05 -0.39
CA PRO A 42 3.45 16.11 -0.19
C PRO A 42 4.53 16.11 -1.29
N THR A 43 4.94 17.31 -1.70
CA THR A 43 6.05 17.50 -2.65
C THR A 43 7.42 17.46 -1.97
N GLU A 44 7.49 17.78 -0.68
CA GLU A 44 8.74 17.96 0.07
C GLU A 44 8.90 16.93 1.19
N LYS A 45 10.16 16.52 1.44
CA LYS A 45 10.51 15.66 2.57
C LYS A 45 10.77 16.49 3.82
N THR A 46 10.12 16.11 4.91
CA THR A 46 10.11 16.82 6.20
C THR A 46 10.21 15.82 7.36
N ALA A 47 10.29 16.31 8.60
CA ALA A 47 10.35 15.47 9.80
C ALA A 47 9.08 14.61 10.03
N VAL A 48 7.96 14.96 9.41
CA VAL A 48 6.70 14.20 9.47
C VAL A 48 6.47 13.34 8.23
N SER A 49 7.51 13.16 7.41
CA SER A 49 7.43 12.30 6.23
C SER A 49 7.37 10.83 6.63
N LEU A 50 6.36 10.16 6.11
CA LEU A 50 6.16 8.73 6.24
C LEU A 50 5.96 8.13 4.85
N TYR A 51 6.09 6.82 4.76
CA TYR A 51 6.01 6.10 3.50
C TYR A 51 5.01 4.97 3.61
N LEU A 52 4.05 4.90 2.70
CA LEU A 52 3.04 3.85 2.66
C LEU A 52 3.36 2.86 1.55
N ARG A 53 3.20 1.58 1.84
CA ARG A 53 3.18 0.52 0.83
C ARG A 53 1.91 -0.30 1.02
N TYR A 54 1.37 -0.73 -0.10
CA TYR A 54 0.11 -1.46 -0.14
C TYR A 54 0.40 -2.85 -0.70
N ALA A 55 -0.24 -3.86 -0.15
CA ALA A 55 -0.09 -5.20 -0.67
C ALA A 55 -1.33 -5.60 -1.48
N PHE A 56 -1.13 -6.38 -2.53
CA PHE A 56 -2.23 -7.18 -3.08
C PHE A 56 -2.40 -8.44 -2.23
N VAL A 57 -3.64 -8.92 -2.15
CA VAL A 57 -3.98 -10.17 -1.48
C VAL A 57 -4.03 -11.27 -2.54
N LEU A 58 -3.41 -12.41 -2.25
CA LEU A 58 -3.45 -13.57 -3.13
C LEU A 58 -4.71 -14.42 -2.86
N LEU A 59 -5.21 -15.11 -3.88
CA LEU A 59 -6.26 -16.13 -3.71
C LEU A 59 -5.69 -17.30 -2.89
N GLY A 60 -6.37 -17.67 -1.81
CA GLY A 60 -5.99 -18.79 -0.94
C GLY A 60 -5.61 -18.33 0.47
N PRO A 61 -4.59 -18.92 1.13
CA PRO A 61 -4.14 -18.44 2.45
C PRO A 61 -3.84 -16.95 2.37
N GLU A 62 -4.08 -16.18 3.44
CA GLU A 62 -3.97 -14.70 3.50
C GLU A 62 -2.52 -14.19 3.27
N GLU A 63 -1.96 -14.52 2.10
CA GLU A 63 -0.65 -14.15 1.63
C GLU A 63 -0.74 -12.83 0.87
N TYR A 64 0.34 -12.07 0.99
CA TYR A 64 0.43 -10.73 0.46
C TYR A 64 1.63 -10.62 -0.46
N ILE A 65 1.44 -9.88 -1.55
CA ILE A 65 2.54 -9.41 -2.39
C ILE A 65 2.60 -7.89 -2.32
N PHE A 66 3.74 -7.37 -1.91
CA PHE A 66 4.10 -5.95 -2.00
C PHE A 66 4.66 -5.72 -3.41
N PRO A 67 3.86 -5.15 -4.33
CA PRO A 67 4.24 -5.09 -5.73
C PRO A 67 5.36 -4.08 -5.93
N ALA A 68 6.29 -4.42 -6.81
CA ALA A 68 7.32 -3.52 -7.28
C ALA A 68 7.09 -3.08 -8.73
N PHE A 69 6.60 -4.00 -9.56
CA PHE A 69 6.15 -3.69 -10.91
C PHE A 69 5.20 -4.76 -11.47
N ILE A 70 4.49 -4.40 -12.54
CA ILE A 70 3.70 -5.31 -13.35
C ILE A 70 4.28 -5.36 -14.75
N LEU A 71 4.32 -6.55 -15.34
CA LEU A 71 4.59 -6.78 -16.76
C LEU A 71 3.32 -7.33 -17.39
N ASP A 72 2.74 -6.62 -18.36
CA ASP A 72 1.56 -7.12 -19.07
C ASP A 72 1.91 -8.13 -20.16
N ASP A 73 0.88 -8.73 -20.77
CA ASP A 73 0.99 -9.74 -21.82
C ASP A 73 1.73 -9.24 -23.09
N TRP A 74 1.91 -7.93 -23.24
CA TRP A 74 2.63 -7.30 -24.36
C TRP A 74 4.04 -6.84 -23.98
N GLY A 75 4.46 -7.10 -22.74
CA GLY A 75 5.76 -6.67 -22.22
C GLY A 75 5.81 -5.22 -21.79
N HIS A 76 4.66 -4.55 -21.64
CA HIS A 76 4.62 -3.21 -21.05
C HIS A 76 4.80 -3.30 -19.53
N GLU A 77 5.67 -2.44 -19.02
CA GLU A 77 6.08 -2.43 -17.62
C GLU A 77 5.50 -1.22 -16.89
N LEU A 78 4.86 -1.47 -15.74
CA LEU A 78 4.30 -0.43 -14.87
C LEU A 78 5.01 -0.46 -13.50
N ARG A 79 5.65 0.64 -13.12
CA ARG A 79 6.46 0.77 -11.88
C ARG A 79 5.98 1.85 -10.88
N SER A 80 4.77 2.36 -11.04
CA SER A 80 4.22 3.46 -10.24
C SER A 80 3.02 3.02 -9.39
N LEU A 81 2.45 3.94 -8.61
CA LEU A 81 1.16 3.72 -7.94
C LEU A 81 0.00 3.43 -8.93
N ASP A 82 0.19 3.65 -10.23
CA ASP A 82 -0.83 3.37 -11.22
C ASP A 82 -1.13 1.88 -11.37
N ILE A 83 -0.24 0.99 -10.90
CA ILE A 83 -0.47 -0.46 -10.95
C ILE A 83 -1.77 -0.86 -10.22
N TYR A 84 -2.15 -0.17 -9.15
CA TYR A 84 -3.31 -0.53 -8.35
C TYR A 84 -4.60 -0.21 -9.10
N GLU A 85 -4.60 0.92 -9.82
CA GLU A 85 -5.71 1.30 -10.68
C GLU A 85 -5.73 0.48 -11.97
N TRP A 86 -4.56 0.11 -12.50
CA TRP A 86 -4.43 -0.79 -13.65
C TRP A 86 -5.00 -2.16 -13.34
N VAL A 87 -4.59 -2.81 -12.24
CA VAL A 87 -5.13 -4.13 -11.83
C VAL A 87 -6.64 -4.06 -11.69
N ARG A 88 -7.16 -3.05 -10.99
CA ARG A 88 -8.60 -2.88 -10.79
C ARG A 88 -9.39 -2.79 -12.11
N LYS A 89 -8.82 -2.19 -13.15
CA LYS A 89 -9.48 -1.97 -14.45
C LYS A 89 -9.25 -3.11 -15.44
N ASN A 90 -8.13 -3.81 -15.34
CA ASN A 90 -7.61 -4.65 -16.40
C ASN A 90 -7.41 -6.11 -15.99
N ALA A 91 -7.54 -6.47 -14.71
CA ALA A 91 -7.23 -7.83 -14.24
C ALA A 91 -7.98 -8.94 -14.99
N ASP A 92 -9.25 -8.73 -15.33
CA ASP A 92 -10.07 -9.69 -16.08
C ASP A 92 -9.62 -9.84 -17.55
N HIS A 93 -9.05 -8.77 -18.13
CA HIS A 93 -8.57 -8.76 -19.51
C HIS A 93 -7.12 -9.28 -19.64
N PHE A 94 -6.33 -9.14 -18.57
CA PHE A 94 -4.91 -9.51 -18.54
C PHE A 94 -4.61 -10.48 -17.38
N PRO A 95 -5.28 -11.64 -17.31
CA PRO A 95 -5.11 -12.58 -16.21
C PRO A 95 -3.69 -13.17 -16.13
N ARG A 96 -2.91 -13.09 -17.21
CA ARG A 96 -1.54 -13.60 -17.32
C ARG A 96 -0.46 -12.54 -17.14
N ALA A 97 -0.83 -11.27 -16.92
CA ALA A 97 0.13 -10.27 -16.52
C ALA A 97 0.82 -10.70 -15.23
N GLU A 98 2.12 -10.44 -15.14
CA GLU A 98 2.97 -10.87 -14.04
C GLU A 98 3.20 -9.70 -13.09
N ILE A 99 3.01 -9.95 -11.80
CA ILE A 99 3.34 -9.03 -10.73
C ILE A 99 4.62 -9.54 -10.09
N PHE A 100 5.61 -8.67 -10.04
CA PHE A 100 6.88 -8.92 -9.36
C PHE A 100 6.92 -8.07 -8.10
N GLY A 101 7.36 -8.65 -7.00
CA GLY A 101 7.38 -7.96 -5.73
C GLY A 101 7.97 -8.78 -4.61
N TYR A 102 7.50 -8.51 -3.40
CA TYR A 102 8.04 -9.09 -2.18
C TYR A 102 6.92 -9.68 -1.34
N GLU A 103 7.20 -10.82 -0.70
CA GLU A 103 6.37 -11.36 0.37
C GLU A 103 6.58 -10.56 1.66
N ALA A 104 5.71 -10.78 2.66
CA ALA A 104 5.80 -10.09 3.94
C ALA A 104 7.11 -10.37 4.71
N ASP A 105 7.75 -11.53 4.46
CA ASP A 105 9.06 -11.89 5.01
C ASP A 105 10.24 -11.25 4.26
N GLY A 106 9.97 -10.46 3.22
CA GLY A 106 10.97 -9.78 2.39
C GLY A 106 11.55 -10.64 1.28
N ARG A 107 11.07 -11.87 1.07
CA ARG A 107 11.49 -12.72 -0.04
C ARG A 107 10.93 -12.20 -1.36
N GLU A 108 11.78 -12.17 -2.38
CA GLU A 108 11.35 -11.87 -3.75
C GLU A 108 10.38 -12.94 -4.26
N THR A 109 9.30 -12.47 -4.87
CA THR A 109 8.24 -13.33 -5.36
C THR A 109 7.64 -12.80 -6.66
N GLN A 110 6.86 -13.67 -7.29
CA GLN A 110 6.17 -13.39 -8.54
C GLN A 110 4.85 -14.13 -8.55
N CYS A 111 3.79 -13.46 -8.98
CA CYS A 111 2.49 -14.09 -9.21
C CYS A 111 1.86 -13.57 -10.50
N PHE A 112 0.86 -14.30 -11.01
CA PHE A 112 0.00 -13.80 -12.07
C PHE A 112 -1.13 -12.96 -11.48
N VAL A 113 -1.64 -12.00 -12.25
CA VAL A 113 -2.79 -11.17 -11.84
C VAL A 113 -4.02 -12.01 -11.51
N ARG A 114 -4.29 -13.09 -12.23
CA ARG A 114 -5.38 -14.04 -11.89
C ARG A 114 -5.23 -14.73 -10.53
N GLY A 115 -4.05 -14.65 -9.92
CA GLY A 115 -3.78 -15.16 -8.58
C GLY A 115 -4.14 -14.18 -7.47
N LEU A 116 -4.63 -12.98 -7.81
CA LEU A 116 -5.05 -11.98 -6.83
C LEU A 116 -6.52 -12.16 -6.42
N GLU A 117 -6.80 -11.88 -5.15
CA GLU A 117 -8.15 -11.60 -4.68
C GLU A 117 -8.47 -10.13 -4.99
N LEU A 118 -9.34 -9.91 -5.98
CA LEU A 118 -9.58 -8.58 -6.58
C LEU A 118 -10.65 -7.76 -5.84
N VAL A 119 -11.47 -8.38 -4.99
CA VAL A 119 -12.62 -7.72 -4.35
C VAL A 119 -12.27 -7.17 -2.96
N VAL A 120 -11.09 -7.50 -2.42
CA VAL A 120 -10.67 -7.07 -1.09
C VAL A 120 -9.93 -5.73 -1.09
N LYS A 121 -10.00 -5.02 0.04
CA LYS A 121 -9.21 -3.82 0.27
C LYS A 121 -7.73 -4.17 0.47
N LEU A 122 -6.85 -3.24 0.10
CA LEU A 122 -5.40 -3.43 0.12
C LEU A 122 -4.85 -3.29 1.55
N PRO A 123 -4.19 -4.31 2.15
CA PRO A 123 -3.41 -4.10 3.36
C PRO A 123 -2.43 -2.94 3.20
N CYS A 124 -2.42 -2.03 4.18
CA CYS A 124 -1.60 -0.82 4.16
C CYS A 124 -0.55 -0.92 5.26
N TYR A 125 0.69 -0.59 4.91
CA TYR A 125 1.83 -0.61 5.83
C TYR A 125 2.55 0.73 5.77
N VAL A 126 2.98 1.21 6.93
CA VAL A 126 3.73 2.46 7.07
C VAL A 126 5.19 2.18 7.42
N TYR A 127 6.07 3.01 6.89
CA TYR A 127 7.51 2.95 6.99
C TYR A 127 8.07 4.33 7.32
N GLN A 128 9.21 4.36 8.01
CA GLN A 128 9.88 5.62 8.37
C GLN A 128 10.73 6.14 7.22
N ASN A 129 11.30 5.25 6.40
CA ASN A 129 12.08 5.61 5.22
C ASN A 129 11.61 4.87 3.96
N ALA A 130 11.76 5.53 2.81
CA ALA A 130 11.45 4.93 1.51
C ALA A 130 12.26 3.66 1.19
N THR A 131 13.43 3.51 1.83
CA THR A 131 14.39 2.42 1.62
C THR A 131 14.26 1.28 2.62
N ASP A 132 13.37 1.39 3.61
CA ASP A 132 13.12 0.34 4.59
C ASP A 132 12.71 -0.95 3.87
N LYS A 133 13.11 -2.11 4.40
CA LYS A 133 12.70 -3.43 3.88
C LYS A 133 11.23 -3.66 4.18
N VAL A 134 10.56 -4.52 3.39
CA VAL A 134 9.15 -4.86 3.61
C VAL A 134 8.87 -5.36 5.03
N THR A 135 9.79 -6.12 5.60
CA THR A 135 9.70 -6.67 6.97
C THR A 135 9.66 -5.62 8.07
N GLU A 136 10.05 -4.38 7.78
CA GLU A 136 10.11 -3.28 8.75
C GLU A 136 8.80 -2.47 8.79
N GLY A 137 7.87 -2.77 7.88
CA GLY A 137 6.59 -2.09 7.77
C GLY A 137 5.67 -2.42 8.94
N VAL A 138 4.97 -1.40 9.43
CA VAL A 138 3.94 -1.57 10.45
C VAL A 138 2.59 -1.51 9.77
N ARG A 139 1.75 -2.53 9.94
CA ARG A 139 0.40 -2.52 9.40
C ARG A 139 -0.38 -1.34 9.99
N VAL A 140 -1.09 -0.61 9.16
CA VAL A 140 -2.00 0.46 9.57
C VAL A 140 -3.40 -0.14 9.67
N ASP A 141 -4.04 0.05 10.82
CA ASP A 141 -5.41 -0.41 11.07
C ASP A 141 -6.41 0.73 10.91
N GLU A 142 -6.00 1.95 11.28
CA GLU A 142 -6.85 3.13 11.27
C GLU A 142 -6.14 4.34 10.67
N ILE A 143 -6.89 5.16 9.94
CA ILE A 143 -6.46 6.48 9.46
C ILE A 143 -7.35 7.55 10.06
N TRP A 144 -6.71 8.49 10.73
CA TRP A 144 -7.34 9.66 11.34
C TRP A 144 -7.17 10.87 10.43
N LEU A 145 -8.28 11.59 10.24
CA LEU A 145 -8.36 12.81 9.47
C LEU A 145 -8.65 13.97 10.43
N PRO A 146 -7.72 14.92 10.60
CA PRO A 146 -7.98 16.12 11.39
C PRO A 146 -9.17 16.90 10.83
N ASP A 147 -10.13 17.22 11.68
CA ASP A 147 -11.31 18.04 11.36
C ASP A 147 -11.64 18.93 12.56
N ALA A 148 -11.51 20.25 12.39
CA ALA A 148 -11.78 21.21 13.46
C ALA A 148 -13.27 21.32 13.81
N ALA A 149 -14.16 20.75 12.98
CA ALA A 149 -15.60 20.76 13.23
C ALA A 149 -16.06 19.62 14.15
N VAL A 150 -15.21 18.65 14.48
CA VAL A 150 -15.56 17.54 15.38
C VAL A 150 -14.90 17.73 16.75
N SER A 151 -15.65 17.43 17.80
CA SER A 151 -15.15 17.45 19.19
C SER A 151 -14.70 16.07 19.68
N GLU A 152 -15.09 15.01 18.98
CA GLU A 152 -14.78 13.61 19.33
C GLU A 152 -14.52 12.79 18.05
N SER A 153 -13.84 11.66 18.21
CA SER A 153 -13.56 10.74 17.10
C SER A 153 -14.84 10.12 16.53
N THR A 154 -15.03 10.22 15.21
CA THR A 154 -16.23 9.69 14.55
C THR A 154 -15.89 8.92 13.26
N PRO A 155 -16.52 7.75 13.01
CA PRO A 155 -16.38 7.02 11.75
C PRO A 155 -16.74 7.86 10.54
N THR A 156 -15.92 7.75 9.50
CA THR A 156 -16.14 8.47 8.24
C THR A 156 -15.83 7.60 7.03
N LYS A 157 -16.13 8.12 5.84
CA LYS A 157 -15.67 7.54 4.57
C LYS A 157 -14.35 8.21 4.18
N PRO A 158 -13.47 7.52 3.42
CA PRO A 158 -12.29 8.17 2.86
C PRO A 158 -12.73 9.37 2.00
N PRO A 159 -12.06 10.53 2.11
CA PRO A 159 -12.36 11.68 1.30
C PRO A 159 -12.31 11.37 -0.21
N PRO A 160 -13.25 11.89 -1.02
CA PRO A 160 -13.36 11.56 -2.44
C PRO A 160 -12.15 11.98 -3.27
N GLU A 161 -11.42 13.02 -2.84
CA GLU A 161 -10.21 13.55 -3.47
C GLU A 161 -8.97 12.67 -3.27
N LEU A 162 -9.00 11.75 -2.31
CA LEU A 162 -7.89 10.81 -2.11
C LEU A 162 -7.74 9.89 -3.34
N LYS A 163 -6.54 9.87 -3.89
CA LYS A 163 -6.18 8.95 -4.98
C LYS A 163 -6.02 7.52 -4.45
N ARG A 164 -6.20 6.55 -5.34
CA ARG A 164 -5.75 5.17 -5.08
C ARG A 164 -4.22 5.12 -5.14
N PRO A 165 -3.58 4.17 -4.43
CA PRO A 165 -4.18 3.10 -3.61
C PRO A 165 -4.72 3.50 -2.23
N LEU A 166 -4.33 4.67 -1.68
CA LEU A 166 -4.69 5.09 -0.32
C LEU A 166 -6.19 5.01 -0.03
N ARG A 167 -7.03 5.52 -0.94
CA ARG A 167 -8.49 5.47 -0.80
C ARG A 167 -9.08 4.04 -0.72
N SER A 168 -8.35 3.04 -1.19
CA SER A 168 -8.73 1.62 -1.19
C SER A 168 -7.99 0.79 -0.13
N ALA A 169 -7.27 1.44 0.78
CA ALA A 169 -6.60 0.79 1.89
C ALA A 169 -7.59 0.07 2.84
N ARG A 170 -7.17 -1.08 3.35
CA ARG A 170 -7.88 -1.89 4.34
C ARG A 170 -7.69 -1.29 5.74
N VAL A 171 -8.32 -0.15 5.96
CA VAL A 171 -8.29 0.61 7.22
C VAL A 171 -9.70 1.09 7.59
N SER A 172 -9.88 1.36 8.88
CA SER A 172 -10.97 2.20 9.38
C SER A 172 -10.63 3.67 9.19
N TRP A 173 -11.62 4.48 8.81
CA TRP A 173 -11.44 5.93 8.63
C TRP A 173 -12.19 6.65 9.73
N LEU A 174 -11.50 7.55 10.43
CA LEU A 174 -12.05 8.35 11.51
C LEU A 174 -11.75 9.83 11.25
N ARG A 175 -12.70 10.70 11.59
CA ARG A 175 -12.43 12.13 11.79
C ARG A 175 -12.08 12.34 13.24
N VAL A 176 -11.08 13.16 13.52
CA VAL A 176 -10.63 13.48 14.87
C VAL A 176 -10.45 14.99 15.01
N PRO A 177 -10.57 15.55 16.23
CA PRO A 177 -10.27 16.96 16.47
C PRO A 177 -8.86 17.33 16.01
N SER A 178 -8.66 18.57 15.55
CA SER A 178 -7.39 19.06 15.00
C SER A 178 -6.33 19.46 16.05
N ASP A 179 -6.55 19.13 17.33
CA ASP A 179 -5.74 19.57 18.47
C ASP A 179 -4.36 18.91 18.57
#